data_AF-A0A914J783-F1
#
_entry.id   AF-A0A914J783-F1
#
_cell.length_a   1.000
_cell.length_b   1.000
_cell.length_c   1.000
_cell.angle_alpha   90.00
_cell.angle_beta   90.00
_cell.angle_gamma   90.00
#
_symmetry.space_group_name_H-M   'P 1'
#
loop_
_entity.id
_entity.type
_entity.pdbx_description
1 polymer ?
#
loop_
_entity_poly.entity_id
_entity_poly.type
_entity_poly.pdbx_seq_one_letter_code
_entity_poly.pdbx_strand_id
1 'polypeptide(L)' 'MKRSGKFGRLPIEKLNKWGGSLSLGHPFGATGVRLISHAANRLQKEGGQFALIAACAAGGHGVGMLVEAYPK' A
#
# COMPACT_ATOMS: atom_id res chain seq x y z
N MET A 1 21.12 7.46 0.75
CA MET A 1 20.66 7.32 2.17
C MET A 1 21.64 6.43 2.93
N LYS A 2 22.46 6.98 3.82
CA LYS A 2 23.42 6.22 4.65
C LYS A 2 22.69 5.59 5.85
N ARG A 3 22.21 4.36 5.73
CA ARG A 3 21.63 3.59 6.85
C ARG A 3 22.32 2.24 6.97
N SER A 4 22.74 1.90 8.19
CA SER A 4 23.45 0.66 8.53
C SER A 4 22.52 -0.51 8.90
N GLY A 5 21.20 -0.34 8.82
CA GLY A 5 20.23 -1.35 9.28
C GLY A 5 18.87 -1.26 8.59
N LYS A 6 17.99 -2.21 8.93
CA LYS A 6 16.62 -2.30 8.41
C LYS A 6 15.82 -1.03 8.76
N PHE A 7 14.87 -0.65 7.91
CA PHE A 7 14.07 0.58 8.06
C PHE A 7 13.22 0.64 9.34
N GLY A 8 13.00 -0.51 9.98
CA GLY A 8 12.11 -0.67 11.14
C GLY A 8 10.92 -1.57 10.81
N ARG A 9 10.06 -1.80 11.81
CA ARG A 9 8.78 -2.50 11.60
C ARG A 9 7.71 -1.48 11.20
N LEU A 10 6.86 -1.88 10.28
CA LEU A 10 5.67 -1.11 9.92
C LEU A 10 4.65 -1.20 11.08
N PRO A 11 3.92 -0.12 11.40
CA PRO A 11 2.83 -0.16 12.37
C PRO A 11 1.73 -1.11 11.86
N ILE A 12 1.54 -2.23 12.55
CA ILE A 12 0.69 -3.34 12.08
C ILE A 12 -0.78 -2.91 12.01
N GLU A 13 -1.18 -2.02 12.91
CA GLU A 13 -2.53 -1.46 13.02
C GLU A 13 -2.91 -0.56 11.83
N LYS A 14 -1.94 -0.14 11.01
CA LYS A 14 -2.18 0.65 9.79
C LYS A 14 -2.11 -0.20 8.52
N LEU A 15 -1.56 -1.40 8.59
CA LEU A 15 -1.31 -2.29 7.47
C LEU A 15 -2.61 -2.98 7.03
N ASN A 16 -3.00 -2.84 5.76
CA ASN A 16 -4.10 -3.58 5.14
C ASN A 16 -5.42 -3.61 5.95
N LYS A 17 -5.83 -2.49 6.59
CA LYS A 17 -7.03 -2.44 7.46
C LYS A 17 -8.35 -2.85 6.77
N TRP A 18 -8.44 -2.77 5.44
CA TRP A 18 -9.61 -3.21 4.67
C TRP A 18 -9.36 -4.54 3.93
N GLY A 19 -8.51 -5.41 4.50
CA GLY A 19 -8.11 -6.68 3.90
C GLY A 19 -7.05 -6.54 2.81
N GLY A 20 -6.60 -7.69 2.30
CA GLY A 20 -5.49 -7.80 1.35
C GLY A 20 -5.76 -8.80 0.23
N SER A 21 -4.77 -9.04 -0.62
CA SER A 21 -4.90 -9.98 -1.74
C SER A 21 -5.10 -11.43 -1.29
N LEU A 22 -4.65 -11.80 -0.09
CA LEU A 22 -4.90 -13.11 0.48
C LEU A 22 -6.40 -13.35 0.73
N SER A 23 -7.12 -12.34 1.22
CA SER A 23 -8.54 -12.47 1.57
C SER A 23 -9.49 -12.09 0.44
N LEU A 24 -9.09 -11.13 -0.41
CA LEU A 24 -9.93 -10.58 -1.49
C LEU A 24 -9.62 -11.19 -2.87
N GLY A 25 -8.51 -11.89 -3.00
CA GLY A 25 -8.00 -12.42 -4.26
C GLY A 25 -6.88 -11.58 -4.89
N HIS A 26 -6.14 -12.22 -5.80
CA HIS A 26 -4.99 -11.65 -6.50
C HIS A 26 -5.08 -11.84 -8.03
N PRO A 27 -5.99 -11.12 -8.71
CA PRO A 27 -5.97 -11.09 -10.17
C PRO A 27 -4.70 -10.37 -10.64
N PHE A 28 -3.87 -11.09 -11.42
CA PHE A 28 -2.61 -10.56 -11.97
C PHE A 28 -2.88 -9.30 -12.80
N GLY A 29 -2.00 -8.29 -12.66
CA GLY A 29 -2.14 -6.98 -13.29
C GLY A 29 -3.18 -6.07 -12.63
N ALA A 30 -4.38 -6.57 -12.32
CA ALA A 30 -5.47 -5.78 -11.74
C ALA A 30 -5.29 -5.44 -10.24
N THR A 31 -4.54 -6.26 -9.50
CA THR A 31 -4.33 -6.03 -8.06
C THR A 31 -3.69 -4.69 -7.75
N GLY A 32 -2.79 -4.19 -8.62
CA GLY A 32 -2.14 -2.89 -8.43
C GLY A 32 -3.14 -1.73 -8.41
N VAL A 33 -4.10 -1.74 -9.34
CA VAL A 33 -5.20 -0.76 -9.39
C VAL A 33 -6.03 -0.83 -8.11
N ARG A 34 -6.41 -2.04 -7.67
CA ARG A 34 -7.14 -2.22 -6.41
C ARG A 34 -6.38 -1.66 -5.21
N LEU A 35 -5.07 -1.88 -5.10
CA LEU A 35 -4.25 -1.37 -4.01
C LEU A 35 -4.27 0.17 -3.96
N ILE A 36 -4.08 0.84 -5.09
CA ILE A 36 -4.12 2.30 -5.20
C ILE A 36 -5.50 2.82 -4.83
N SER A 37 -6.56 2.25 -5.43
CA SER A 37 -7.95 2.66 -5.15
C SER A 37 -8.33 2.43 -3.69
N HIS A 38 -7.92 1.33 -3.06
CA HIS A 38 -8.11 1.11 -1.63
C HIS A 38 -7.37 2.16 -0.79
N ALA A 39 -6.10 2.44 -1.10
CA ALA A 39 -5.32 3.43 -0.37
C ALA A 39 -5.97 4.82 -0.43
N ALA A 40 -6.32 5.30 -1.63
CA ALA A 40 -6.97 6.59 -1.83
C ALA A 40 -8.33 6.67 -1.09
N ASN A 41 -9.16 5.63 -1.22
CA ASN A 41 -10.45 5.57 -0.51
C ASN A 41 -10.26 5.54 1.02
N ARG A 42 -9.25 4.83 1.52
CA ARG A 42 -8.93 4.80 2.95
C ARG A 42 -8.48 6.15 3.47
N LEU A 43 -7.61 6.85 2.73
CA LEU A 43 -7.19 8.20 3.13
C LEU A 43 -8.40 9.14 3.28
N GLN A 44 -9.33 9.10 2.32
CA GLN A 44 -10.53 9.93 2.36
C GLN A 44 -11.53 9.54 3.45
N LYS A 45 -11.71 8.23 3.72
CA LYS A 45 -12.68 7.76 4.75
C LYS A 45 -12.12 7.77 6.17
N GLU A 46 -10.82 7.56 6.35
CA GLU A 46 -10.17 7.46 7.65
C GLU A 46 -9.42 8.75 8.05
N GLY A 47 -9.42 9.79 7.20
CA GLY A 47 -8.81 11.09 7.49
C GLY A 47 -7.28 11.08 7.49
N GLY A 48 -6.66 10.32 6.58
CA GLY A 48 -5.20 10.26 6.42
C GLY A 48 -4.69 11.16 5.29
N GLN A 49 -3.44 11.64 5.39
CA GLN A 49 -2.79 12.41 4.33
C GLN A 49 -1.97 11.54 3.37
N PHE A 50 -1.18 10.61 3.90
CA PHE A 50 -0.28 9.78 3.10
C PHE A 50 -0.55 8.28 3.28
N ALA A 51 -0.50 7.54 2.17
CA ALA A 51 -0.46 6.09 2.16
C ALA A 51 0.74 5.60 1.36
N LEU A 52 1.40 4.56 1.86
CA LEU A 52 2.42 3.82 1.12
C LEU A 52 1.78 2.52 0.62
N ILE A 53 1.86 2.29 -0.69
CA ILE A 53 1.58 0.98 -1.27
C ILE A 53 2.88 0.34 -1.75
N ALA A 54 2.97 -0.97 -1.59
CA ALA A 54 4.05 -1.77 -2.13
C ALA A 54 3.50 -3.12 -2.59
N ALA A 55 4.02 -3.63 -3.70
CA ALA A 55 3.66 -4.95 -4.23
C ALA A 55 4.89 -5.65 -4.78
N CYS A 56 5.02 -6.94 -4.48
CA CYS A 56 5.92 -7.83 -5.19
C CYS A 56 5.29 -8.27 -6.52
N ALA A 57 6.13 -8.71 -7.45
CA ALA A 57 5.70 -9.32 -8.70
C ALA A 57 6.63 -10.48 -9.06
N ALA A 58 6.12 -11.39 -9.89
CA ALA A 58 6.91 -12.50 -10.40
C ALA A 58 8.17 -12.01 -11.15
N GLY A 59 9.19 -12.87 -11.21
CA GLY A 59 10.48 -12.53 -11.83
C GLY A 59 11.38 -11.64 -10.96
N GLY A 60 11.11 -11.52 -9.66
CA GLY A 60 11.97 -10.79 -8.73
C GLY A 60 11.77 -9.27 -8.74
N HIS A 61 10.62 -8.80 -9.22
CA HIS A 61 10.30 -7.37 -9.30
C HIS A 61 9.50 -6.90 -8.08
N GLY A 62 9.53 -5.59 -7.85
CA GLY A 62 8.71 -4.92 -6.85
C GLY A 62 8.43 -3.48 -7.22
N VAL A 63 7.30 -2.96 -6.75
CA VAL A 63 6.91 -1.56 -6.89
C VAL A 63 6.56 -0.98 -5.53
N GLY A 64 6.93 0.28 -5.31
CA GLY A 64 6.51 1.09 -4.19
C GLY A 64 6.01 2.44 -4.68
N MET A 65 4.92 2.95 -4.10
CA MET A 65 4.32 4.23 -4.46
C MET A 65 3.76 4.91 -3.22
N LEU A 66 4.01 6.23 -3.12
CA LEU A 66 3.40 7.09 -2.13
C LEU A 66 2.16 7.74 -2.75
N VAL A 67 1.04 7.69 -2.03
CA VAL A 67 -0.23 8.30 -2.41
C VAL A 67 -0.53 9.41 -1.40
N GLU A 68 -0.77 10.62 -1.89
CA GLU A 68 -1.23 11.74 -1.08
C GLU A 68 -2.73 11.96 -1.29
N ALA A 69 -3.45 12.26 -0.22
CA ALA A 69 -4.85 12.60 -0.26
C ALA A 69 -5.04 13.97 -0.93
N TYR A 70 -5.96 14.06 -1.88
CA TYR A 70 -6.34 15.34 -2.45
C TYR A 70 -7.23 16.11 -1.46
N PRO A 71 -6.99 17.43 -1.25
CA PRO A 71 -7.82 18.25 -0.40
C PRO A 71 -9.27 18.28 -0.93
N LYS A 72 -10.23 18.24 0.00
CA LYS A 72 -11.65 18.42 -0.33
C LYS A 72 -11.99 19.89 -0.55
#